data_AF-A0A3L6FX80-F1
#
_entry.id   AF-A0A3L6FX80-F1
#
_cell.length_a   1.000
_cell.length_b   1.000
_cell.length_c   1.000
_cell.angle_alpha   90.00
_cell.angle_beta   90.00
_cell.angle_gamma   90.00
#
_symmetry.space_group_name_H-M   'P 1'
#
loop_
_entity.id
_entity.type
_entity.pdbx_description
1 polymer ?
#
loop_
_entity_poly.entity_id
_entity_poly.type
_entity_poly.pdbx_seq_one_letter_code
_entity_poly.pdbx_strand_id
1 'polypeptide(L)' 'MARRPASWEQGGDEYDYLFKVVLIGDSGVGKSNLLSRFTKNTFALDSKSTIGVEFATRTLQVWLPRL' A
#
# COMPACT_ATOMS: atom_id res chain seq x y z
N MET A 1 3.12 28.09 -33.63
CA MET A 1 3.50 27.44 -32.35
C MET A 1 2.29 27.55 -31.41
N ALA A 2 1.26 26.74 -31.68
CA ALA A 2 -0.04 26.88 -31.01
C ALA A 2 -0.04 26.11 -29.69
N ARG A 3 -0.44 26.77 -28.60
CA ARG A 3 -0.66 26.17 -27.28
C ARG A 3 -1.75 25.10 -27.42
N ARG A 4 -1.46 23.88 -26.95
CA ARG A 4 -2.44 22.79 -26.95
C ARG A 4 -3.65 23.21 -26.10
N PRO A 5 -4.88 22.99 -26.58
CA PRO A 5 -6.08 23.32 -25.83
C PRO A 5 -6.20 22.42 -24.59
N ALA A 6 -6.59 23.02 -23.48
CA ALA A 6 -6.97 22.33 -22.25
C ALA A 6 -8.28 21.58 -22.48
N SER A 7 -8.18 20.39 -23.06
CA SER A 7 -9.25 19.40 -23.07
C SER A 7 -8.61 18.02 -22.94
N TRP A 8 -8.86 17.40 -21.78
CA TRP A 8 -8.53 16.00 -21.43
C TRP A 8 -7.10 15.68 -20.99
N GLU A 9 -6.46 16.55 -20.19
CA GLU A 9 -5.27 16.10 -19.44
C GLU A 9 -5.69 15.42 -18.13
N GLN A 10 -5.86 14.10 -18.29
CA GLN A 10 -5.32 13.07 -17.42
C GLN A 10 -5.85 13.08 -15.98
N GLY A 11 -6.80 12.18 -15.69
CA GLY A 11 -6.77 11.49 -14.41
C GLY A 11 -5.49 10.65 -14.40
N GLY A 12 -4.35 11.33 -14.21
CA GLY A 12 -3.03 10.71 -14.17
C GLY A 12 -3.07 9.66 -13.08
N ASP A 13 -2.61 8.46 -13.42
CA ASP A 13 -2.56 7.34 -12.49
C ASP A 13 -2.06 7.85 -11.13
N GLU A 14 -2.86 7.67 -10.08
CA GLU A 14 -2.60 8.19 -8.73
C GLU A 14 -1.24 7.69 -8.16
N TYR A 15 -0.64 6.70 -8.83
CA TYR A 15 0.59 6.01 -8.49
C TYR A 15 1.37 5.62 -9.75
N ASP A 16 2.71 5.72 -9.72
CA ASP A 16 3.59 5.23 -10.79
C ASP A 16 3.59 3.68 -10.87
N TYR A 17 3.42 3.01 -9.73
CA TYR A 17 3.42 1.55 -9.60
C TYR A 17 2.37 1.09 -8.60
N LEU A 18 1.64 0.01 -8.94
CA LEU A 18 0.68 -0.63 -8.06
C LEU A 18 1.07 -2.10 -7.82
N PHE A 19 1.25 -2.45 -6.54
CA PHE A 19 1.56 -3.81 -6.11
C PHE A 19 0.41 -4.42 -5.31
N LYS A 20 0.02 -5.66 -5.67
CA LYS A 20 -0.91 -6.48 -4.87
C LYS A 20 -0.11 -7.57 -4.17
N VAL A 21 -0.17 -7.58 -2.84
CA VAL A 21 0.59 -8.52 -2.00
C VAL A 21 -0.39 -9.35 -1.17
N VAL A 22 -0.16 -10.66 -1.10
CA VAL A 22 -0.93 -11.59 -0.27
C VAL A 22 0.00 -12.20 0.78
N LEU A 23 -0.32 -12.00 2.06
CA LEU A 23 0.40 -12.60 3.18
C LEU A 23 -0.29 -13.90 3.61
N ILE A 24 0.43 -15.01 3.51
CA ILE A 24 -0.05 -16.35 3.91
C ILE A 24 0.86 -16.95 4.99
N GLY A 25 0.29 -17.86 5.79
CA GLY A 25 0.99 -18.56 6.86
C GLY A 25 0.03 -18.99 7.97
N ASP A 26 0.52 -19.80 8.90
CA ASP A 26 -0.28 -20.39 9.98
C ASP A 26 -0.97 -19.35 10.87
N SER A 27 -1.99 -19.78 11.60
CA SER A 27 -2.68 -18.93 12.58
C SER A 27 -1.70 -18.47 13.66
N GLY A 28 -1.80 -17.21 14.10
CA GLY A 28 -0.99 -16.68 15.22
C GLY A 28 0.45 -16.28 14.89
N VAL A 29 0.97 -16.52 13.67
CA VAL A 29 2.37 -16.16 13.31
C VAL A 29 2.65 -14.66 13.15
N GLY A 30 1.67 -13.79 13.45
CA GLY A 30 1.86 -12.33 13.47
C GLY A 30 1.58 -11.58 12.16
N LYS A 31 0.89 -12.18 11.18
CA LYS A 31 0.56 -11.55 9.89
C LYS A 31 -0.14 -10.19 10.03
N SER A 32 -1.17 -10.10 10.88
CA SER A 32 -1.87 -8.82 11.14
C SER A 32 -1.00 -7.79 11.86
N ASN A 33 -0.10 -8.23 12.75
CA ASN A 33 0.88 -7.33 13.37
C ASN A 33 1.87 -6.77 12.33
N LEU A 34 2.32 -7.59 11.38
CA LEU A 34 3.17 -7.12 10.29
C LEU A 34 2.43 -6.14 9.38
N LEU A 35 1.18 -6.44 9.00
CA LEU A 35 0.36 -5.58 8.15
C LEU A 35 0.07 -4.22 8.82
N SER A 36 -0.30 -4.23 10.10
CA SER A 36 -0.57 -3.01 10.87
C SER A 36 0.69 -2.20 11.15
N ARG A 37 1.83 -2.86 11.42
CA ARG A 37 3.11 -2.17 11.54
C ARG A 37 3.53 -1.52 10.23
N PHE A 38 3.36 -2.22 9.11
CA PHE A 38 3.67 -1.66 7.82
C PHE A 38 2.75 -0.50 7.45
N THR A 39 1.44 -0.59 7.67
CA THR A 39 0.48 0.43 7.18
C THR A 39 0.24 1.57 8.15
N LYS A 40 0.25 1.30 9.47
CA LYS A 40 -0.16 2.23 10.54
C LYS A 40 0.95 2.48 11.57
N ASN A 41 2.09 1.80 11.44
CA ASN A 41 3.19 1.81 12.41
C ASN A 41 2.81 1.31 13.83
N THR A 42 1.72 0.57 13.97
CA THR A 42 1.25 0.02 15.25
C THR A 42 1.66 -1.44 15.45
N PHE A 43 1.65 -1.90 16.70
CA PHE A 43 1.91 -3.29 17.05
C PHE A 43 1.11 -3.66 18.30
N ALA A 44 0.40 -4.80 18.29
CA ALA A 44 -0.35 -5.30 19.42
C ALA A 44 0.35 -6.54 20.02
N LEU A 45 0.82 -6.44 21.26
CA LEU A 45 1.49 -7.56 21.95
C LEU A 45 0.54 -8.74 22.21
N ASP A 46 -0.74 -8.45 22.39
CA ASP A 46 -1.83 -9.40 22.64
C ASP A 46 -2.67 -9.66 21.38
N SER A 47 -2.03 -9.65 20.20
CA SER A 47 -2.74 -9.85 18.93
C SER A 47 -3.44 -11.19 18.88
N LYS A 48 -4.76 -11.17 18.68
CA LYS A 48 -5.57 -12.36 18.43
C LYS A 48 -5.44 -12.82 16.98
N SER A 49 -5.72 -14.09 16.72
CA SER A 49 -5.81 -14.59 15.35
C SER A 49 -6.89 -13.87 14.56
N THR A 50 -6.56 -13.49 13.33
CA THR A 50 -7.49 -12.87 12.39
C THR A 50 -8.58 -13.88 12.00
N ILE A 51 -9.83 -13.44 12.06
CA ILE A 51 -10.96 -14.19 11.51
C ILE A 51 -11.20 -13.65 10.10
N GLY A 52 -11.13 -14.53 9.10
CA GLY A 52 -11.28 -14.14 7.69
C GLY A 52 -10.02 -13.48 7.12
N VAL A 53 -10.22 -12.43 6.32
CA VAL A 53 -9.16 -11.71 5.59
C VAL A 53 -9.11 -10.24 6.01
N GLU A 54 -7.91 -9.68 6.08
CA GLU A 54 -7.69 -8.27 6.37
C GLU A 54 -7.08 -7.59 5.14
N PHE A 55 -7.59 -6.39 4.80
CA PHE A 55 -7.09 -5.59 3.69
C PHE A 55 -6.50 -4.28 4.23
N ALA A 56 -5.34 -3.89 3.71
CA ALA A 56 -4.75 -2.59 3.96
C ALA A 56 -3.97 -2.10 2.74
N THR A 57 -4.01 -0.79 2.51
CA THR A 57 -3.29 -0.11 1.43
C THR A 57 -2.31 0.88 2.03
N ARG A 58 -1.11 0.96 1.45
CA ARG A 58 -0.13 1.98 1.81
C ARG A 58 0.53 2.54 0.55
N THR A 59 0.43 3.84 0.40
CA THR A 59 1.18 4.59 -0.60
C THR A 59 2.57 4.90 -0.07
N LEU A 60 3.60 4.57 -0.85
CA LEU A 60 4.99 4.87 -0.52
C LEU A 60 5.56 5.83 -1.55
N GLN A 61 6.11 6.94 -1.09
CA GLN A 61 6.95 7.78 -1.93
C GLN A 61 8.32 7.14 -2.06
N VAL A 62 8.62 6.62 -3.25
CA VAL A 62 9.95 6.07 -3.56
C VAL A 62 10.81 7.21 -4.08
N TRP A 63 11.88 7.54 -3.34
CA TRP A 63 12.85 8.50 -3.84
C TRP A 63 13.75 7.81 -4.87
N LEU A 64 13.52 8.12 -6.15
CA LEU A 64 14.50 7.82 -7.19
C LEU A 64 15.54 8.94 -7.20
N PRO A 65 16.84 8.65 -6.99
CA PRO A 65 17.88 9.61 -7.29
C PRO A 65 17.76 9.97 -8.78
N ARG A 66 17.55 11.26 -9.09
CA ARG A 66 17.68 11.74 -10.47
C ARG A 66 19.12 11.48 -10.91
N LEU A 67 19.28 10.67 -11.95
CA LEU A 67 20.50 10.63 -12.75
C LEU A 67 20.75 11.99 -13.39
#